data_AF-A0A286DVP3-F1
#
_entry.id   AF-A0A286DVP3-F1
#
_cell.length_a   1.000
_cell.length_b   1.000
_cell.length_c   1.000
_cell.angle_alpha   90.00
_cell.angle_beta   90.00
_cell.angle_gamma   90.00
#
_symmetry.space_group_name_H-M   'P 1'
#
loop_
_entity.id
_entity.type
_entity.pdbx_description
1 polymer ?
#
loop_
_entity_poly.entity_id
_entity_poly.type
_entity_poly.pdbx_seq_one_letter_code
_entity_poly.pdbx_strand_id
1 'polypeptide(L)'
;MPRPGLRLRTALLTPPLSLLLAAPQAAAAPATAASSGHPRAATDLPYDVRDYDVDIAYTPESETLSGRTTLTATAGPELHSIELALRLTATSVTVDGAPVESFRQTDDTLRVDLPGPLPDGHRFTAEITYEGVPGESPAWVPTTDGGSVTVTGASVGTWFPAHDTTRDQALLRVRATVPSDWVAVSNGTATPPEARGDTAVFGWSTSHALSPESAVLGMGPWETERSRLSDGTPVTNVYGAGQKERMKPLADQAPRMVDFLAGAYGPYPFDTFGGIYVEALSEETPFYAPQGRVVFPAPDWADESVLVHELAHQWFGVSVGGDGSASACLGECFATYAEWMWAADQSGVDLDDRYRDGIREHQDDEAWWSGTIESGAATYTKSPFMMHALLHYVGEDAFRRLLTRWPTENAHGVRTWHEFEVMAGEEAGRDMTGFFDAWIRGRSEPPSSYLWPGTLTPRSR
;
A
#
# COMPACT_ATOMS: atom_id res chain seq x y z
N MET A 1 15.82 -74.17 58.67
CA MET A 1 15.13 -75.25 57.93
C MET A 1 13.65 -74.88 57.87
N PRO A 2 12.92 -75.06 56.75
CA PRO A 2 13.29 -75.70 55.48
C PRO A 2 13.28 -74.74 54.25
N ARG A 3 14.12 -75.10 53.26
CA ARG A 3 14.00 -74.77 51.80
C ARG A 3 12.97 -75.76 51.17
N PRO A 4 12.62 -75.80 49.85
CA PRO A 4 13.19 -75.14 48.64
C PRO A 4 12.13 -74.60 47.63
N GLY A 5 12.52 -73.86 46.59
CA GLY A 5 12.66 -74.39 45.21
C GLY A 5 12.50 -73.23 44.22
N LEU A 6 13.51 -72.89 43.42
CA LEU A 6 13.93 -73.43 42.12
C LEU A 6 13.37 -72.60 40.93
N ARG A 7 14.28 -71.82 40.32
CA ARG A 7 14.45 -71.47 38.88
C ARG A 7 13.22 -70.93 38.11
N LEU A 8 13.31 -69.81 37.40
CA LEU A 8 13.94 -69.73 36.07
C LEU A 8 14.05 -68.25 35.65
N ARG A 9 15.13 -67.92 34.94
CA ARG A 9 15.28 -66.68 34.18
C ARG A 9 14.44 -66.76 32.92
N THR A 10 13.71 -65.70 32.59
CA THR A 10 13.30 -65.43 31.21
C THR A 10 13.29 -63.92 31.02
N ALA A 11 14.22 -63.44 30.21
CA ALA A 11 14.23 -62.08 29.70
C ALA A 11 13.11 -61.96 28.66
N LEU A 12 12.25 -60.96 28.81
CA LEU A 12 11.33 -60.53 27.77
C LEU A 12 11.48 -59.01 27.63
N LEU A 13 11.87 -58.62 26.42
CA LEU A 13 11.97 -57.26 25.93
C LEU A 13 10.63 -56.53 26.14
N THR A 14 10.68 -55.38 26.80
CA THR A 14 9.65 -54.34 26.71
C THR A 14 9.90 -53.51 25.44
N PRO A 15 8.95 -53.42 24.49
CA PRO A 15 8.95 -52.32 23.54
C PRO A 15 8.38 -51.06 24.22
N PRO A 16 8.85 -49.85 23.89
CA PRO A 16 8.14 -48.64 24.27
C PRO A 16 6.85 -48.53 23.44
N LEU A 17 5.73 -48.39 24.14
CA LEU A 17 4.43 -48.09 23.55
C LEU A 17 4.42 -46.60 23.17
N SER A 18 4.77 -46.27 21.93
CA SER A 18 4.60 -44.93 21.37
C SER A 18 3.10 -44.68 21.14
N LEU A 19 2.50 -43.84 21.99
CA LEU A 19 1.19 -43.24 21.76
C LEU A 19 1.30 -42.23 20.62
N LEU A 20 0.90 -42.64 19.41
CA LEU A 20 0.59 -41.75 18.30
C LEU A 20 -0.71 -40.99 18.64
N LEU A 21 -0.58 -39.75 19.11
CA LEU A 21 -1.65 -38.77 19.07
C LEU A 21 -1.83 -38.33 17.62
N ALA A 22 -2.81 -38.93 16.94
CA ALA A 22 -3.30 -38.43 15.66
C ALA A 22 -4.03 -37.11 15.91
N ALA A 23 -3.41 -36.00 15.49
CA ALA A 23 -4.10 -34.72 15.36
C ALA A 23 -5.11 -34.82 14.20
N PRO A 24 -6.33 -34.25 14.33
CA PRO A 24 -7.26 -34.24 13.22
C PRO A 24 -6.74 -33.26 12.16
N GLN A 25 -6.41 -33.78 10.98
CA GLN A 25 -6.25 -32.99 9.77
C GLN A 25 -7.59 -32.35 9.44
N ALA A 26 -7.73 -31.06 9.77
CA ALA A 26 -8.76 -30.23 9.19
C ALA A 26 -8.44 -30.09 7.70
N ALA A 27 -9.14 -30.87 6.87
CA ALA A 27 -9.11 -30.70 5.44
C ALA A 27 -9.69 -29.31 5.10
N ALA A 28 -8.81 -28.35 4.82
CA ALA A 28 -9.20 -27.10 4.20
C ALA A 28 -9.73 -27.44 2.79
N ALA A 29 -11.03 -27.34 2.60
CA ALA A 29 -11.63 -27.42 1.27
C ALA A 29 -11.11 -26.23 0.45
N PRO A 30 -10.72 -26.42 -0.83
CA PRO A 30 -10.30 -25.32 -1.67
C PRO A 30 -11.51 -24.44 -1.92
N ALA A 31 -11.51 -23.23 -1.35
CA ALA A 31 -12.44 -22.20 -1.75
C ALA A 31 -12.09 -21.82 -3.20
N THR A 32 -12.91 -22.28 -4.14
CA THR A 32 -12.90 -21.77 -5.51
C THR A 32 -13.45 -20.34 -5.48
N ALA A 33 -12.59 -19.39 -5.12
CA ALA A 33 -12.84 -17.99 -5.45
C ALA A 33 -12.73 -17.90 -6.97
N ALA A 34 -13.81 -17.49 -7.63
CA ALA A 34 -13.76 -17.12 -9.03
C ALA A 34 -12.65 -16.06 -9.17
N SER A 35 -11.59 -16.38 -9.92
CA SER A 35 -10.58 -15.41 -10.26
C SER A 35 -11.30 -14.30 -11.03
N SER A 36 -11.44 -13.13 -10.42
CA SER A 36 -11.63 -11.88 -11.14
C SER A 36 -10.38 -11.71 -12.00
N GLY A 37 -10.41 -12.31 -13.19
CA GLY A 37 -9.30 -12.30 -14.12
C GLY A 37 -8.99 -10.86 -14.47
N HIS A 38 -8.00 -10.28 -13.78
CA HIS A 38 -7.35 -9.08 -14.26
C HIS A 38 -6.68 -9.50 -15.56
N PRO A 39 -7.06 -8.91 -16.71
CA PRO A 39 -6.30 -9.14 -17.93
C PRO A 39 -4.87 -8.77 -17.61
N ARG A 40 -3.95 -9.71 -17.86
CA ARG A 40 -2.51 -9.47 -17.80
C ARG A 40 -2.26 -8.23 -18.65
N ALA A 41 -2.10 -7.06 -18.04
CA ALA A 41 -1.25 -6.05 -18.65
C ALA A 41 0.01 -6.84 -18.99
N ALA A 42 0.41 -6.86 -20.26
CA ALA A 42 1.54 -7.69 -20.69
C ALA A 42 2.77 -7.20 -19.94
N THR A 43 2.99 -7.72 -18.75
CA THR A 43 4.06 -7.31 -17.88
C THR A 43 5.28 -8.07 -18.39
N ASP A 44 6.33 -7.33 -18.75
CA ASP A 44 7.68 -7.85 -18.94
C ASP A 44 8.29 -8.37 -17.61
N LEU A 45 7.44 -8.72 -16.64
CA LEU A 45 7.86 -9.29 -15.37
C LEU A 45 8.18 -10.77 -15.56
N PRO A 46 9.22 -11.28 -14.88
CA PRO A 46 9.59 -12.69 -14.97
C PRO A 46 8.49 -13.61 -14.41
N TYR A 47 7.68 -13.11 -13.49
CA TYR A 47 6.51 -13.79 -12.94
C TYR A 47 5.53 -12.74 -12.37
N ASP A 48 4.31 -13.17 -12.07
CA ASP A 48 3.19 -12.34 -11.62
C ASP A 48 2.58 -12.97 -10.35
N VAL A 49 2.70 -12.27 -9.22
CA VAL A 49 2.23 -12.76 -7.92
C VAL A 49 0.74 -12.49 -7.77
N ARG A 50 -0.02 -13.53 -7.44
CA ARG A 50 -1.47 -13.46 -7.29
C ARG A 50 -1.91 -13.25 -5.86
N ASP A 51 -1.22 -13.87 -4.93
CA ASP A 51 -1.52 -13.76 -3.51
C ASP A 51 -0.26 -13.95 -2.65
N TYR A 52 -0.21 -13.18 -1.57
CA TYR A 52 0.69 -13.36 -0.44
C TYR A 52 -0.11 -13.84 0.78
N ASP A 53 0.37 -14.90 1.43
CA ASP A 53 -0.06 -15.34 2.76
C ASP A 53 1.12 -15.15 3.72
N VAL A 54 1.03 -14.12 4.55
CA VAL A 54 2.11 -13.63 5.43
C VAL A 54 1.74 -13.94 6.87
N ASP A 55 2.47 -14.86 7.50
CA ASP A 55 2.33 -15.23 8.91
C ASP A 55 3.57 -14.79 9.67
N ILE A 56 3.42 -13.86 10.62
CA ILE A 56 4.52 -13.25 11.35
C ILE A 56 4.29 -13.28 12.86
N ALA A 57 5.38 -13.29 13.60
CA ALA A 57 5.41 -13.09 15.04
C ALA A 57 6.50 -12.07 15.40
N TYR A 58 6.14 -11.08 16.22
CA TYR A 58 7.05 -10.04 16.70
C TYR A 58 7.28 -10.17 18.20
N THR A 59 8.54 -10.11 18.62
CA THR A 59 8.96 -10.15 20.02
C THR A 59 9.60 -8.81 20.40
N PRO A 60 8.93 -7.95 21.17
CA PRO A 60 9.41 -6.59 21.44
C PRO A 60 10.73 -6.55 22.22
N GLU A 61 10.94 -7.46 23.17
CA GLU A 61 12.11 -7.45 24.04
C GLU A 61 13.43 -7.64 23.28
N SER A 62 13.36 -8.34 22.14
CA SER A 62 14.50 -8.59 21.25
C SER A 62 14.39 -7.85 19.91
N GLU A 63 13.29 -7.11 19.69
CA GLU A 63 12.93 -6.47 18.42
C GLU A 63 12.96 -7.42 17.21
N THR A 64 12.79 -8.73 17.47
CA THR A 64 12.90 -9.76 16.44
C THR A 64 11.55 -10.03 15.80
N LEU A 65 11.56 -10.10 14.48
CA LEU A 65 10.47 -10.60 13.67
C LEU A 65 10.84 -11.99 13.14
N SER A 66 9.93 -12.95 13.29
CA SER A 66 9.97 -14.23 12.60
C SER A 66 8.77 -14.31 11.68
N GLY A 67 8.93 -14.91 10.50
CA GLY A 67 7.87 -14.95 9.52
C GLY A 67 7.95 -16.15 8.59
N ARG A 68 6.80 -16.45 8.01
CA ARG A 68 6.61 -17.43 6.96
C ARG A 68 5.66 -16.82 5.93
N THR A 69 6.19 -16.60 4.74
CA THR A 69 5.41 -16.05 3.62
C THR A 69 5.29 -17.09 2.54
N THR A 70 4.05 -17.39 2.16
CA THR A 70 3.75 -18.14 0.94
C THR A 70 3.28 -17.18 -0.12
N LEU A 71 3.97 -17.13 -1.25
CA LEU A 71 3.47 -16.45 -2.45
C LEU A 71 2.95 -17.49 -3.43
N THR A 72 1.84 -17.17 -4.08
CA THR A 72 1.35 -17.92 -5.23
C THR A 72 1.49 -17.07 -6.49
N ALA A 73 2.21 -17.57 -7.48
CA ALA A 73 2.56 -16.80 -8.67
C ALA A 73 2.36 -17.57 -9.97
N THR A 74 2.32 -16.84 -11.08
CA THR A 74 2.31 -17.39 -12.44
C THR A 74 3.63 -17.03 -13.11
N ALA A 75 4.36 -18.04 -13.57
CA ALA A 75 5.62 -17.86 -14.28
C ALA A 75 5.39 -17.20 -15.65
N GLY A 76 6.28 -16.28 -16.02
CA GLY A 76 6.45 -15.83 -17.41
C GLY A 76 7.27 -16.83 -18.24
N PRO A 77 7.68 -16.44 -19.46
CA PRO A 77 8.44 -17.32 -20.35
C PRO A 77 9.80 -17.74 -19.75
N GLU A 78 10.00 -19.05 -19.62
CA GLU A 78 11.25 -19.69 -19.17
C GLU A 78 11.79 -19.11 -17.84
N LEU A 79 10.97 -19.12 -16.80
CA LEU A 79 11.40 -18.63 -15.49
C LEU A 79 12.45 -19.55 -14.86
N HIS A 80 13.66 -19.04 -14.66
CA HIS A 80 14.78 -19.79 -14.07
C HIS A 80 15.06 -19.47 -12.60
N SER A 81 14.56 -18.35 -12.09
CA SER A 81 14.82 -17.91 -10.72
C SER A 81 13.74 -16.98 -10.22
N ILE A 82 13.48 -17.03 -8.92
CA ILE A 82 12.61 -16.09 -8.21
C ILE A 82 13.53 -15.12 -7.45
N GLU A 83 13.30 -13.81 -7.61
CA GLU A 83 13.99 -12.76 -6.86
C GLU A 83 12.97 -11.94 -6.08
N LEU A 84 13.22 -11.78 -4.78
CA LEU A 84 12.35 -11.08 -3.84
C LEU A 84 13.19 -10.09 -3.04
N ALA A 85 12.67 -8.90 -2.75
CA ALA A 85 13.23 -8.06 -1.71
C ALA A 85 13.01 -8.73 -0.35
N LEU A 86 14.09 -8.88 0.43
CA LEU A 86 14.06 -9.42 1.78
C LEU A 86 15.33 -9.05 2.56
N ARG A 87 15.17 -8.27 3.63
CA ARG A 87 16.26 -7.89 4.55
C ARG A 87 16.45 -8.86 5.71
N LEU A 88 15.39 -9.56 6.10
CA LEU A 88 15.42 -10.57 7.16
C LEU A 88 16.11 -11.84 6.66
N THR A 89 16.78 -12.58 7.52
CA THR A 89 17.53 -13.77 7.09
C THR A 89 16.57 -14.88 6.71
N ALA A 90 16.58 -15.32 5.44
CA ALA A 90 15.84 -16.49 5.01
C ALA A 90 16.50 -17.76 5.59
N THR A 91 15.70 -18.61 6.22
CA THR A 91 16.15 -19.86 6.86
C THR A 91 15.72 -21.10 6.09
N SER A 92 14.63 -21.03 5.33
CA SER A 92 14.19 -22.10 4.44
C SER A 92 13.40 -21.57 3.26
N VAL A 93 13.56 -22.20 2.10
CA VAL A 93 12.73 -21.95 0.92
C VAL A 93 12.20 -23.28 0.38
N THR A 94 10.91 -23.33 0.05
CA THR A 94 10.33 -24.39 -0.77
C THR A 94 9.70 -23.81 -2.03
N VAL A 95 9.75 -24.57 -3.13
CA VAL A 95 9.01 -24.27 -4.36
C VAL A 95 8.15 -25.47 -4.70
N ASP A 96 6.84 -25.27 -4.80
CA ASP A 96 5.83 -26.33 -4.95
C ASP A 96 5.97 -27.46 -3.91
N GLY A 97 6.30 -27.06 -2.68
CA GLY A 97 6.53 -27.97 -1.55
C GLY A 97 7.85 -28.74 -1.59
N ALA A 98 8.65 -28.61 -2.66
CA ALA A 98 9.98 -29.19 -2.73
C ALA A 98 11.02 -28.24 -2.08
N PRO A 99 11.87 -28.73 -1.17
CA PRO A 99 12.89 -27.90 -0.54
C PRO A 99 13.94 -27.45 -1.57
N VAL A 100 14.35 -26.19 -1.48
CA VAL A 100 15.48 -25.65 -2.24
C VAL A 100 16.76 -25.82 -1.41
N GLU A 101 17.72 -26.58 -1.92
CA GLU A 101 18.94 -26.93 -1.17
C GLU A 101 19.83 -25.72 -0.85
N SER A 102 19.85 -24.72 -1.74
CA SER A 102 20.59 -23.48 -1.53
C SER A 102 19.95 -22.32 -2.27
N PHE A 103 19.92 -21.15 -1.64
CA PHE A 103 19.51 -19.87 -2.21
C PHE A 103 20.59 -18.83 -1.89
N ARG A 104 20.57 -17.70 -2.60
CA ARG A 104 21.53 -16.60 -2.39
C ARG A 104 20.77 -15.44 -1.78
N GLN A 105 21.36 -14.81 -0.78
CA GLN A 105 20.78 -13.63 -0.15
C GLN A 105 21.85 -12.54 0.01
N THR A 106 21.51 -11.31 -0.40
CA THR A 106 22.23 -10.07 -0.09
C THR A 106 21.55 -9.37 1.09
N ASP A 107 21.98 -8.15 1.43
CA ASP A 107 21.39 -7.36 2.53
C ASP A 107 19.90 -7.02 2.31
N ASP A 108 19.41 -7.09 1.06
CA ASP A 108 18.07 -6.66 0.66
C ASP A 108 17.38 -7.58 -0.35
N THR A 109 18.05 -8.61 -0.89
CA THR A 109 17.51 -9.43 -1.97
C THR A 109 17.71 -10.92 -1.68
N LEU A 110 16.63 -11.69 -1.79
CA LEU A 110 16.63 -13.15 -1.81
C LEU A 110 16.46 -13.64 -3.25
N ARG A 111 17.44 -14.43 -3.74
CA ARG A 111 17.39 -15.11 -5.03
C ARG A 111 17.33 -16.62 -4.86
N VAL A 112 16.31 -17.23 -5.46
CA VAL A 112 16.04 -18.65 -5.47
C VAL A 112 16.21 -19.17 -6.90
N ASP A 113 17.29 -19.89 -7.17
CA ASP A 113 17.50 -20.54 -8.47
C ASP A 113 16.63 -21.81 -8.55
N LEU A 114 15.85 -21.96 -9.62
CA LEU A 114 14.95 -23.10 -9.80
C LEU A 114 15.71 -24.31 -10.37
N PRO A 115 15.39 -25.56 -9.94
CA PRO A 115 16.07 -26.76 -10.44
C PRO A 115 15.95 -26.96 -11.96
N GLY A 116 14.92 -26.39 -12.56
CA GLY A 116 14.70 -26.29 -14.01
C GLY A 116 13.75 -25.14 -14.32
N PRO A 117 13.72 -24.67 -15.58
CA PRO A 117 12.84 -23.57 -15.95
C PRO A 117 11.37 -23.95 -15.79
N LEU A 118 10.58 -23.05 -15.21
CA LEU A 118 9.13 -23.16 -15.23
C LEU A 118 8.61 -22.64 -16.59
N PRO A 119 7.67 -23.37 -17.22
CA PRO A 119 7.12 -22.93 -18.49
C PRO A 119 6.20 -21.72 -18.32
N ASP A 120 5.99 -20.96 -19.40
CA ASP A 120 5.08 -19.82 -19.43
C ASP A 120 3.66 -20.22 -18.95
N GLY A 121 3.09 -19.40 -18.07
CA GLY A 121 1.78 -19.64 -17.48
C GLY A 121 1.74 -20.70 -16.38
N HIS A 122 2.87 -21.29 -15.99
CA HIS A 122 2.91 -22.25 -14.89
C HIS A 122 2.60 -21.58 -13.56
N ARG A 123 1.61 -22.08 -12.83
CA ARG A 123 1.29 -21.62 -11.49
C ARG A 123 2.15 -22.37 -10.47
N PHE A 124 2.91 -21.65 -9.67
CA PHE A 124 3.75 -22.20 -8.63
C PHE A 124 3.50 -21.52 -7.27
N THR A 125 3.98 -22.16 -6.22
CA THR A 125 4.02 -21.62 -4.86
C THR A 125 5.45 -21.56 -4.37
N ALA A 126 5.83 -20.47 -3.71
CA ALA A 126 7.09 -20.39 -2.99
C ALA A 126 6.81 -20.03 -1.53
N GLU A 127 7.29 -20.87 -0.60
CA GLU A 127 7.22 -20.60 0.84
C GLU A 127 8.61 -20.27 1.35
N ILE A 128 8.72 -19.13 2.02
CA ILE A 128 9.95 -18.60 2.58
C ILE A 128 9.75 -18.43 4.08
N THR A 129 10.58 -19.09 4.88
CA THR A 129 10.69 -18.85 6.33
C THR A 129 11.88 -17.94 6.56
N TYR A 130 11.70 -16.94 7.42
CA TYR A 130 12.70 -15.90 7.65
C TYR A 130 12.64 -15.37 9.09
N GLU A 131 13.75 -14.84 9.57
CA GLU A 131 13.83 -14.24 10.90
C GLU A 131 14.92 -13.16 10.98
N GLY A 132 14.81 -12.27 11.95
CA GLY A 132 15.83 -11.28 12.25
C GLY A 132 15.26 -10.02 12.87
N VAL A 133 16.06 -8.96 12.88
CA VAL A 133 15.63 -7.61 13.27
C VAL A 133 15.40 -6.83 11.98
N PRO A 134 14.17 -6.33 11.71
CA PRO A 134 13.86 -5.59 10.49
C PRO A 134 14.80 -4.39 10.24
N GLY A 135 15.28 -3.78 11.32
CA GLY A 135 16.13 -2.60 11.32
C GLY A 135 15.35 -1.34 10.93
N GLU A 136 15.77 -0.18 11.42
CA GLU A 136 15.15 1.09 11.06
C GLU A 136 15.23 1.34 9.56
N SER A 137 14.08 1.58 8.95
CA SER A 137 13.96 2.04 7.58
C SER A 137 12.61 2.75 7.43
N PRO A 138 12.38 3.53 6.35
CA PRO A 138 11.04 4.02 6.06
C PRO A 138 9.99 2.89 5.94
N ALA A 139 10.39 1.63 5.69
CA ALA A 139 9.49 0.48 5.62
C ALA A 139 9.29 -0.24 6.96
N TRP A 140 9.97 0.20 8.02
CA TRP A 140 9.80 -0.28 9.40
C TRP A 140 10.24 0.82 10.36
N VAL A 141 9.26 1.55 10.87
CA VAL A 141 9.45 2.67 11.78
C VAL A 141 9.16 2.19 13.21
N PRO A 142 10.17 2.00 14.06
CA PRO A 142 9.96 1.63 15.46
C PRO A 142 9.24 2.75 16.21
N THR A 143 8.35 2.38 17.12
CA THR A 143 7.69 3.32 18.02
C THR A 143 8.37 3.31 19.39
N THR A 144 8.30 4.42 20.12
CA THR A 144 8.97 4.59 21.43
C THR A 144 8.44 3.65 22.53
N ASP A 145 7.29 3.03 22.31
CA ASP A 145 6.66 2.02 23.16
C ASP A 145 7.10 0.57 22.82
N GLY A 146 8.09 0.42 21.92
CA GLY A 146 8.65 -0.86 21.49
C GLY A 146 7.93 -1.51 20.31
N GLY A 147 6.83 -0.90 19.83
CA GLY A 147 6.10 -1.35 18.65
C GLY A 147 6.75 -0.92 17.32
N SER A 148 5.98 -1.03 16.24
CA SER A 148 6.38 -0.53 14.93
C SER A 148 5.19 -0.19 14.03
N VAL A 149 5.42 0.66 13.05
CA VAL A 149 4.53 0.89 11.92
C VAL A 149 5.31 0.86 10.61
N THR A 150 4.71 0.36 9.53
CA THR A 150 5.25 0.51 8.18
C THR A 150 4.53 1.65 7.45
N VAL A 151 5.23 2.40 6.60
CA VAL A 151 4.60 3.41 5.72
C VAL A 151 4.76 3.01 4.25
N THR A 152 4.01 3.67 3.36
CA THR A 152 4.02 3.34 1.93
C THR A 152 5.29 3.79 1.21
N GLY A 153 5.55 3.23 0.02
CA GLY A 153 6.64 3.68 -0.86
C GLY A 153 8.05 3.36 -0.35
N ALA A 154 8.17 2.58 0.72
CA ALA A 154 9.43 2.12 1.27
C ALA A 154 9.62 0.61 1.02
N SER A 155 10.86 0.18 0.77
CA SER A 155 11.16 -1.20 0.32
C SER A 155 10.50 -2.27 1.20
N VAL A 156 9.66 -3.05 0.52
CA VAL A 156 8.70 -3.99 1.10
C VAL A 156 9.35 -5.21 1.76
N GLY A 157 10.62 -5.49 1.41
CA GLY A 157 11.42 -6.59 1.95
C GLY A 157 11.79 -6.48 3.43
N THR A 158 11.32 -5.44 4.13
CA THR A 158 11.69 -5.19 5.54
C THR A 158 10.92 -6.07 6.53
N TRP A 159 9.69 -6.49 6.21
CA TRP A 159 8.86 -7.33 7.10
C TRP A 159 8.32 -8.61 6.45
N PHE A 160 8.27 -8.69 5.12
CA PHE A 160 8.00 -9.92 4.38
C PHE A 160 8.71 -9.95 3.02
N PRO A 161 9.03 -11.13 2.47
CA PRO A 161 9.57 -11.27 1.12
C PRO A 161 8.55 -10.82 0.09
N ALA A 162 8.93 -9.90 -0.81
CA ALA A 162 8.02 -9.34 -1.80
C ALA A 162 8.72 -9.08 -3.13
N HIS A 163 7.95 -9.19 -4.22
CA HIS A 163 8.39 -8.73 -5.53
C HIS A 163 8.33 -7.19 -5.56
N ASP A 164 9.50 -6.55 -5.50
CA ASP A 164 9.63 -5.10 -5.26
C ASP A 164 9.39 -4.30 -6.54
N THR A 165 8.12 -4.23 -6.96
CA THR A 165 7.68 -3.42 -8.08
C THR A 165 6.22 -3.01 -7.92
N THR A 166 5.92 -1.74 -8.21
CA THR A 166 4.55 -1.22 -8.22
C THR A 166 3.65 -1.87 -9.29
N ARG A 167 4.24 -2.56 -10.28
CA ARG A 167 3.53 -3.23 -11.38
C ARG A 167 2.90 -4.57 -10.98
N ASP A 168 3.40 -5.21 -9.92
CA ASP A 168 2.93 -6.54 -9.51
C ASP A 168 1.96 -6.42 -8.33
N GLN A 169 0.67 -6.30 -8.65
CA GLN A 169 -0.37 -6.18 -7.63
C GLN A 169 -0.91 -7.56 -7.25
N ALA A 170 -0.92 -7.86 -5.95
CA ALA A 170 -1.37 -9.14 -5.42
C ALA A 170 -2.40 -8.98 -4.30
N LEU A 171 -3.21 -10.01 -4.07
CA LEU A 171 -4.01 -10.10 -2.85
C LEU A 171 -3.09 -10.33 -1.65
N LEU A 172 -3.46 -9.77 -0.49
CA LEU A 172 -2.67 -9.88 0.73
C LEU A 172 -3.51 -10.50 1.85
N ARG A 173 -2.97 -11.54 2.47
CA ARG A 173 -3.43 -12.10 3.75
C ARG A 173 -2.32 -11.94 4.77
N VAL A 174 -2.65 -11.38 5.93
CA VAL A 174 -1.70 -11.17 7.02
C VAL A 174 -2.23 -11.83 8.28
N ARG A 175 -1.37 -12.59 8.96
CA ARG A 175 -1.57 -13.07 10.33
C ARG A 175 -0.41 -12.56 11.18
N ALA A 176 -0.72 -11.76 12.19
CA ALA A 176 0.28 -11.17 13.08
C ALA A 176 0.09 -11.68 14.51
N THR A 177 1.15 -12.23 15.08
CA THR A 177 1.23 -12.67 16.49
C THR A 177 2.05 -11.65 17.28
N VAL A 178 1.44 -11.07 18.31
CA VAL A 178 2.02 -10.02 19.17
C VAL A 178 1.75 -10.34 20.65
N PRO A 179 2.35 -9.65 21.64
CA PRO A 179 1.99 -9.81 23.05
C PRO A 179 0.48 -9.65 23.30
N SER A 180 -0.03 -10.33 24.33
CA SER A 180 -1.48 -10.38 24.60
C SER A 180 -2.13 -9.03 24.96
N ASP A 181 -1.34 -8.06 25.41
CA ASP A 181 -1.74 -6.68 25.73
C ASP A 181 -1.53 -5.71 24.56
N TRP A 182 -1.06 -6.20 23.40
CA TRP A 182 -0.85 -5.40 22.20
C TRP A 182 -2.01 -5.51 21.21
N VAL A 183 -2.07 -4.52 20.33
CA VAL A 183 -2.92 -4.51 19.14
C VAL A 183 -2.02 -4.58 17.90
N ALA A 184 -2.49 -5.27 16.86
CA ALA A 184 -1.95 -5.16 15.52
C ALA A 184 -3.03 -4.70 14.53
N VAL A 185 -2.63 -4.10 13.41
CA VAL A 185 -3.50 -3.62 12.33
C VAL A 185 -2.81 -3.78 10.97
N SER A 186 -3.57 -4.20 9.95
CA SER A 186 -3.11 -4.32 8.56
C SER A 186 -4.25 -3.99 7.57
N ASN A 187 -3.97 -4.13 6.27
CA ASN A 187 -4.90 -3.84 5.17
C ASN A 187 -6.09 -4.81 5.12
N GLY A 188 -7.23 -4.31 4.64
CA GLY A 188 -8.39 -5.16 4.34
C GLY A 188 -9.22 -5.55 5.56
N THR A 189 -10.07 -6.57 5.38
CA THR A 189 -11.06 -6.96 6.38
C THR A 189 -10.42 -7.77 7.50
N ALA A 190 -10.61 -7.32 8.74
CA ALA A 190 -10.11 -8.01 9.93
C ALA A 190 -10.98 -9.23 10.29
N THR A 191 -10.32 -10.28 10.75
CA THR A 191 -10.94 -11.39 11.48
C THR A 191 -10.95 -11.12 12.98
N PRO A 192 -11.85 -11.73 13.76
CA PRO A 192 -11.82 -11.61 15.21
C PRO A 192 -10.47 -12.07 15.78
N PRO A 193 -9.84 -11.31 16.70
CA PRO A 193 -8.56 -11.68 17.27
C PRO A 193 -8.66 -12.95 18.11
N GLU A 194 -7.60 -13.75 18.10
CA GLU A 194 -7.48 -15.02 18.81
C GLU A 194 -6.47 -14.89 19.95
N ALA A 195 -6.91 -15.07 21.19
CA ALA A 195 -6.00 -15.11 22.34
C ALA A 195 -5.23 -16.45 22.39
N ARG A 196 -3.92 -16.39 22.60
CA ARG A 196 -3.02 -17.55 22.67
C ARG A 196 -2.01 -17.41 23.81
N GLY A 197 -2.44 -17.75 25.02
CA GLY A 197 -1.60 -17.64 26.22
C GLY A 197 -1.16 -16.19 26.41
N ASP A 198 0.14 -15.95 26.39
CA ASP A 198 0.74 -14.63 26.58
C ASP A 198 0.80 -13.80 25.27
N THR A 199 0.22 -14.31 24.18
CA THR A 199 0.14 -13.66 22.87
C THR A 199 -1.30 -13.48 22.39
N ALA A 200 -1.49 -12.57 21.44
CA ALA A 200 -2.71 -12.40 20.67
C ALA A 200 -2.39 -12.50 19.17
N VAL A 201 -3.30 -13.11 18.42
CA VAL A 201 -3.18 -13.24 16.96
C VAL A 201 -4.27 -12.47 16.27
N PHE A 202 -3.87 -11.62 15.33
CA PHE A 202 -4.74 -10.81 14.51
C PHE A 202 -4.61 -11.25 13.05
N GLY A 203 -5.71 -11.19 12.29
CA GLY A 203 -5.71 -11.62 10.89
C GLY A 203 -6.49 -10.69 9.98
N TRP A 204 -6.00 -10.48 8.77
CA TRP A 204 -6.63 -9.66 7.74
C TRP A 204 -6.55 -10.29 6.35
N SER A 205 -7.47 -9.89 5.49
CA SER A 205 -7.45 -10.23 4.06
C SER A 205 -7.95 -9.07 3.21
N THR A 206 -7.24 -8.76 2.12
CA THR A 206 -7.72 -7.85 1.10
C THR A 206 -8.64 -8.57 0.10
N SER A 207 -9.63 -7.84 -0.40
CA SER A 207 -10.53 -8.25 -1.50
C SER A 207 -10.04 -7.73 -2.85
N HIS A 208 -9.18 -6.71 -2.83
CA HIS A 208 -8.56 -6.08 -3.98
C HIS A 208 -7.05 -6.25 -3.90
N ALA A 209 -6.42 -6.38 -5.07
CA ALA A 209 -4.98 -6.46 -5.16
C ALA A 209 -4.35 -5.13 -4.72
N LEU A 210 -3.15 -5.20 -4.15
CA LEU A 210 -2.33 -4.04 -3.81
C LEU A 210 -0.91 -4.25 -4.33
N SER A 211 -0.23 -3.14 -4.64
CA SER A 211 1.24 -3.16 -4.71
C SER A 211 1.76 -3.51 -3.32
N PRO A 212 2.77 -4.38 -3.16
CA PRO A 212 3.39 -4.64 -1.87
C PRO A 212 3.77 -3.34 -1.11
N GLU A 213 4.12 -2.27 -1.83
CA GLU A 213 4.47 -0.96 -1.24
C GLU A 213 3.28 -0.27 -0.57
N SER A 214 2.05 -0.70 -0.85
CA SER A 214 0.81 -0.25 -0.19
C SER A 214 0.39 -1.13 0.98
N ALA A 215 1.19 -2.16 1.31
CA ALA A 215 0.95 -3.02 2.46
C ALA A 215 1.36 -2.31 3.76
N VAL A 216 0.56 -2.47 4.81
CA VAL A 216 0.81 -1.88 6.12
C VAL A 216 0.76 -2.92 7.22
N LEU A 217 1.63 -2.73 8.19
CA LEU A 217 1.56 -3.39 9.47
C LEU A 217 1.85 -2.36 10.56
N GLY A 218 0.91 -2.18 11.48
CA GLY A 218 1.11 -1.43 12.70
C GLY A 218 0.91 -2.33 13.91
N MET A 219 1.78 -2.26 14.90
CA MET A 219 1.63 -3.01 16.15
C MET A 219 2.23 -2.28 17.35
N GLY A 220 1.58 -2.44 18.50
CA GLY A 220 2.07 -1.89 19.77
C GLY A 220 1.00 -1.95 20.86
N PRO A 221 1.32 -1.45 22.07
CA PRO A 221 0.37 -1.30 23.19
C PRO A 221 -0.60 -0.13 22.92
N TRP A 222 -1.43 -0.29 21.89
CA TRP A 222 -2.20 0.79 21.26
C TRP A 222 -3.71 0.68 21.52
N GLU A 223 -4.41 1.79 21.31
CA GLU A 223 -5.88 1.84 21.45
C GLU A 223 -6.59 1.73 20.10
N THR A 224 -7.66 0.94 20.04
CA THR A 224 -8.51 0.83 18.84
C THR A 224 -9.83 1.58 19.02
N GLU A 225 -10.25 2.31 17.99
CA GLU A 225 -11.59 2.88 17.87
C GLU A 225 -12.25 2.37 16.59
N ARG A 226 -13.53 1.99 16.66
CA ARG A 226 -14.29 1.49 15.51
C ARG A 226 -15.50 2.36 15.24
N SER A 227 -15.72 2.68 13.98
CA SER A 227 -16.86 3.45 13.50
C SER A 227 -17.24 3.00 12.07
N ARG A 228 -18.00 3.82 11.34
CA ARG A 228 -18.37 3.58 9.95
C ARG A 228 -18.36 4.91 9.18
N LEU A 229 -17.99 4.84 7.91
CA LEU A 229 -18.24 5.92 6.95
C LEU A 229 -19.75 6.06 6.68
N SER A 230 -20.13 7.13 5.99
CA SER A 230 -21.53 7.43 5.66
C SER A 230 -22.20 6.34 4.79
N ASP A 231 -21.41 5.67 3.95
CA ASP A 231 -21.82 4.56 3.09
C ASP A 231 -21.87 3.19 3.81
N GLY A 232 -21.49 3.15 5.08
CA GLY A 232 -21.48 1.94 5.91
C GLY A 232 -20.14 1.20 5.95
N THR A 233 -19.13 1.63 5.20
CA THR A 233 -17.77 1.05 5.21
C THR A 233 -17.21 1.03 6.64
N PRO A 234 -16.78 -0.12 7.18
CA PRO A 234 -16.18 -0.22 8.50
C PRO A 234 -14.91 0.63 8.62
N VAL A 235 -14.81 1.38 9.71
CA VAL A 235 -13.63 2.17 10.06
C VAL A 235 -12.94 1.57 11.28
N THR A 236 -11.63 1.37 11.20
CA THR A 236 -10.78 1.00 12.35
C THR A 236 -9.63 1.98 12.49
N ASN A 237 -9.72 2.84 13.48
CA ASN A 237 -8.63 3.73 13.87
C ASN A 237 -7.80 3.10 14.98
N VAL A 238 -6.49 3.24 14.90
CA VAL A 238 -5.56 2.79 15.92
C VAL A 238 -4.69 3.96 16.35
N TYR A 239 -4.53 4.16 17.65
CA TYR A 239 -3.76 5.26 18.22
C TYR A 239 -2.59 4.70 19.03
N GLY A 240 -1.39 5.18 18.71
CA GLY A 240 -0.17 4.91 19.48
C GLY A 240 -0.34 5.27 20.95
N ALA A 241 0.51 4.70 21.82
CA ALA A 241 0.41 4.90 23.26
C ALA A 241 0.35 6.40 23.63
N GLY A 242 -0.73 6.81 24.31
CA GLY A 242 -0.95 8.19 24.74
C GLY A 242 -1.30 9.21 23.64
N GLN A 243 -1.49 8.78 22.39
CA GLN A 243 -1.75 9.68 21.26
C GLN A 243 -3.25 9.96 21.02
N LYS A 244 -4.15 9.15 21.57
CA LYS A 244 -5.57 9.19 21.21
C LYS A 244 -6.22 10.56 21.43
N GLU A 245 -6.08 11.16 22.60
CA GLU A 245 -6.68 12.47 22.90
C GLU A 245 -6.16 13.57 21.98
N ARG A 246 -4.88 13.51 21.62
CA ARG A 246 -4.18 14.46 20.75
C ARG A 246 -4.57 14.30 19.29
N MET A 247 -4.78 13.06 18.83
CA MET A 247 -5.01 12.73 17.42
C MET A 247 -6.48 12.63 17.03
N LYS A 248 -7.35 12.34 18.00
CA LYS A 248 -8.78 12.17 17.77
C LYS A 248 -9.43 13.35 17.04
N PRO A 249 -9.13 14.64 17.34
CA PRO A 249 -9.73 15.75 16.62
C PRO A 249 -9.49 15.70 15.10
N LEU A 250 -8.28 15.31 14.67
CA LEU A 250 -7.93 15.13 13.26
C LEU A 250 -8.59 13.87 12.70
N ALA A 251 -8.53 12.75 13.44
CA ALA A 251 -9.15 11.49 13.04
C ALA A 251 -10.68 11.60 12.83
N ASP A 252 -11.35 12.40 13.65
CA ASP A 252 -12.80 12.65 13.57
C ASP A 252 -13.17 13.48 12.32
N GLN A 253 -12.22 14.11 11.64
CA GLN A 253 -12.45 14.81 10.38
C GLN A 253 -12.44 13.88 9.16
N ALA A 254 -11.64 12.81 9.21
CA ALA A 254 -11.37 11.95 8.06
C ALA A 254 -12.65 11.45 7.37
N PRO A 255 -13.71 11.00 8.07
CA PRO A 255 -14.95 10.59 7.40
C PRO A 255 -15.59 11.68 6.54
N ARG A 256 -15.57 12.94 6.96
CA ARG A 256 -16.13 14.06 6.16
C ARG A 256 -15.29 14.38 4.94
N MET A 257 -13.96 14.27 5.05
CA MET A 257 -13.06 14.43 3.91
C MET A 257 -13.24 13.28 2.91
N VAL A 258 -13.44 12.04 3.39
CA VAL A 258 -13.78 10.91 2.52
C VAL A 258 -15.10 11.15 1.80
N ASP A 259 -16.14 11.66 2.47
CA ASP A 259 -17.41 12.01 1.83
C ASP A 259 -17.24 13.10 0.75
N PHE A 260 -16.43 14.13 1.05
CA PHE A 260 -16.09 15.20 0.10
C PHE A 260 -15.35 14.65 -1.13
N LEU A 261 -14.30 13.86 -0.91
CA LEU A 261 -13.53 13.21 -1.98
C LEU A 261 -14.40 12.26 -2.79
N ALA A 262 -15.32 11.53 -2.14
CA ALA A 262 -16.24 10.65 -2.84
C ALA A 262 -17.21 11.43 -3.76
N GLY A 263 -17.60 12.65 -3.36
CA GLY A 263 -18.35 13.56 -4.21
C GLY A 263 -17.58 14.04 -5.44
N ALA A 264 -16.26 14.20 -5.33
CA ALA A 264 -15.38 14.66 -6.42
C ALA A 264 -14.89 13.52 -7.33
N TYR A 265 -14.51 12.38 -6.76
CA TYR A 265 -13.80 11.29 -7.43
C TYR A 265 -14.66 10.03 -7.63
N GLY A 266 -15.86 9.99 -7.06
CA GLY A 266 -16.74 8.82 -7.09
C GLY A 266 -16.64 7.97 -5.82
N PRO A 267 -17.40 6.86 -5.73
CA PRO A 267 -17.48 6.06 -4.49
C PRO A 267 -16.13 5.63 -3.93
N TYR A 268 -16.04 5.50 -2.61
CA TYR A 268 -14.83 5.02 -1.94
C TYR A 268 -14.45 3.62 -2.46
N PRO A 269 -13.19 3.37 -2.88
CA PRO A 269 -12.86 2.17 -3.65
C PRO A 269 -12.57 0.92 -2.82
N PHE A 270 -12.61 0.95 -1.49
CA PHE A 270 -12.21 -0.19 -0.65
C PHE A 270 -13.26 -0.60 0.38
N ASP A 271 -13.22 -1.88 0.79
CA ASP A 271 -14.16 -2.46 1.75
C ASP A 271 -13.95 -2.02 3.21
N THR A 272 -12.81 -1.44 3.53
CA THR A 272 -12.52 -0.94 4.88
C THR A 272 -11.71 0.34 4.82
N PHE A 273 -11.92 1.20 5.81
CA PHE A 273 -11.19 2.44 6.02
C PHE A 273 -10.60 2.49 7.44
N GLY A 274 -9.66 3.40 7.69
CA GLY A 274 -9.08 3.58 9.01
C GLY A 274 -7.77 4.36 8.98
N GLY A 275 -7.41 4.91 10.13
CA GLY A 275 -6.13 5.57 10.35
C GLY A 275 -5.25 4.86 11.38
N ILE A 276 -3.94 4.92 11.20
CA ILE A 276 -2.95 4.55 12.21
C ILE A 276 -2.26 5.84 12.67
N TYR A 277 -2.53 6.29 13.89
CA TYR A 277 -2.10 7.58 14.41
C TYR A 277 -0.97 7.40 15.42
N VAL A 278 0.28 7.71 15.03
CA VAL A 278 1.48 7.45 15.84
C VAL A 278 2.46 8.62 15.82
N GLU A 279 3.28 8.75 16.87
CA GLU A 279 4.27 9.84 16.99
C GLU A 279 5.57 9.59 16.23
N ALA A 280 5.85 8.34 15.85
CA ALA A 280 7.16 7.93 15.32
C ALA A 280 7.49 8.46 13.90
N LEU A 281 6.61 9.25 13.30
CA LEU A 281 6.76 9.77 11.95
C LEU A 281 7.20 11.25 11.99
N SER A 282 8.18 11.59 11.16
CA SER A 282 8.70 12.94 10.97
C SER A 282 8.38 13.47 9.57
N GLU A 283 8.62 14.76 9.32
CA GLU A 283 8.55 15.37 7.98
C GLU A 283 9.41 14.63 6.94
N GLU A 284 10.45 13.93 7.36
CA GLU A 284 11.35 13.17 6.48
C GLU A 284 10.81 11.77 6.13
N THR A 285 9.72 11.33 6.77
CA THR A 285 9.06 10.07 6.43
C THR A 285 8.17 10.31 5.21
N PRO A 286 8.36 9.61 4.09
CA PRO A 286 7.52 9.82 2.92
C PRO A 286 6.29 8.90 2.94
N PHE A 287 5.21 9.32 2.26
CA PHE A 287 4.02 8.56 1.86
C PHE A 287 3.21 7.85 2.96
N TYR A 288 1.99 8.33 3.21
CA TYR A 288 1.19 7.91 4.36
C TYR A 288 -0.08 7.14 3.99
N ALA A 289 -0.28 6.75 2.74
CA ALA A 289 -1.57 6.26 2.26
C ALA A 289 -1.65 4.75 1.92
N PRO A 290 -1.32 3.81 2.82
CA PRO A 290 -1.57 2.39 2.55
C PRO A 290 -3.04 2.11 2.20
N GLN A 291 -3.27 1.02 1.48
CA GLN A 291 -4.61 0.65 1.00
C GLN A 291 -5.60 0.50 2.16
N GLY A 292 -6.57 1.41 2.23
CA GLY A 292 -7.62 1.45 3.25
C GLY A 292 -7.14 1.77 4.67
N ARG A 293 -5.88 2.18 4.85
CA ARG A 293 -5.23 2.34 6.16
C ARG A 293 -4.22 3.47 6.14
N VAL A 294 -4.67 4.71 6.22
CA VAL A 294 -3.77 5.86 6.16
C VAL A 294 -2.97 5.98 7.48
N VAL A 295 -1.65 6.13 7.41
CA VAL A 295 -0.78 6.25 8.58
C VAL A 295 -0.52 7.72 8.85
N PHE A 296 -1.16 8.27 9.87
CA PHE A 296 -0.97 9.66 10.23
C PHE A 296 0.05 9.81 11.35
N PRO A 297 0.93 10.80 11.23
CA PRO A 297 1.80 11.15 12.32
C PRO A 297 1.05 11.87 13.45
N ALA A 298 1.79 12.30 14.46
CA ALA A 298 1.28 13.25 15.40
C ALA A 298 1.06 14.68 14.80
N PRO A 299 0.12 15.47 15.33
CA PRO A 299 -0.52 16.60 14.65
C PRO A 299 0.32 17.89 14.71
N ASP A 300 1.57 17.83 15.18
CA ASP A 300 2.45 19.00 15.19
C ASP A 300 2.86 19.40 13.76
N TRP A 301 2.70 18.48 12.80
CA TRP A 301 3.04 18.71 11.39
C TRP A 301 1.96 18.25 10.39
N ALA A 302 1.03 17.37 10.77
CA ALA A 302 -0.10 16.99 9.93
C ALA A 302 -1.36 17.81 10.28
N ASP A 303 -1.83 18.59 9.32
CA ASP A 303 -3.08 19.33 9.38
C ASP A 303 -4.14 18.74 8.43
N GLU A 304 -5.23 19.47 8.23
CA GLU A 304 -6.30 19.07 7.32
C GLU A 304 -5.85 18.94 5.86
N SER A 305 -4.88 19.75 5.42
CA SER A 305 -4.34 19.71 4.05
C SER A 305 -3.61 18.40 3.81
N VAL A 306 -2.73 18.02 4.74
CA VAL A 306 -2.04 16.72 4.69
C VAL A 306 -3.04 15.57 4.76
N LEU A 307 -4.03 15.65 5.66
CA LEU A 307 -5.05 14.61 5.79
C LEU A 307 -5.84 14.42 4.48
N VAL A 308 -6.29 15.49 3.82
CA VAL A 308 -7.06 15.36 2.57
C VAL A 308 -6.19 14.89 1.40
N HIS A 309 -4.91 15.28 1.35
CA HIS A 309 -3.94 14.78 0.36
C HIS A 309 -3.80 13.25 0.47
N GLU A 310 -3.51 12.75 1.66
CA GLU A 310 -3.32 11.31 1.89
C GLU A 310 -4.60 10.48 1.73
N LEU A 311 -5.77 11.08 2.00
CA LEU A 311 -7.06 10.44 1.72
C LEU A 311 -7.38 10.40 0.22
N ALA A 312 -6.99 11.43 -0.54
CA ALA A 312 -7.17 11.44 -1.99
C ALA A 312 -6.40 10.31 -2.67
N HIS A 313 -5.26 9.89 -2.10
CA HIS A 313 -4.49 8.78 -2.61
C HIS A 313 -5.26 7.45 -2.69
N GLN A 314 -6.32 7.28 -1.89
CA GLN A 314 -7.14 6.06 -1.92
C GLN A 314 -7.77 5.84 -3.30
N TRP A 315 -8.12 6.90 -4.03
CA TRP A 315 -8.55 6.81 -5.44
C TRP A 315 -7.36 6.82 -6.40
N PHE A 316 -6.39 7.71 -6.16
CA PHE A 316 -5.32 8.05 -7.08
C PHE A 316 -3.94 7.69 -6.50
N GLY A 317 -3.25 6.72 -7.08
CA GLY A 317 -1.97 6.19 -6.58
C GLY A 317 -2.12 4.88 -5.82
N VAL A 318 -3.26 4.64 -5.16
CA VAL A 318 -3.55 3.37 -4.45
C VAL A 318 -4.52 2.49 -5.22
N SER A 319 -5.75 2.97 -5.50
CA SER A 319 -6.69 2.19 -6.33
C SER A 319 -6.24 2.18 -7.78
N VAL A 320 -5.91 3.34 -8.34
CA VAL A 320 -5.23 3.46 -9.64
C VAL A 320 -3.75 3.73 -9.41
N GLY A 321 -2.93 2.68 -9.43
CA GLY A 321 -1.49 2.77 -9.30
C GLY A 321 -0.82 3.32 -10.56
N GLY A 322 0.36 3.93 -10.39
CA GLY A 322 1.18 4.42 -11.50
C GLY A 322 2.24 3.41 -11.94
N ASP A 323 2.46 3.28 -13.25
CA ASP A 323 3.59 2.55 -13.80
C ASP A 323 4.87 3.41 -13.73
N GLY A 324 5.64 3.23 -12.65
CA GLY A 324 6.91 3.90 -12.42
C GLY A 324 6.82 5.41 -12.17
N SER A 325 7.98 6.05 -12.06
CA SER A 325 8.10 7.47 -11.68
C SER A 325 7.47 8.43 -12.69
N ALA A 326 7.46 8.09 -13.98
CA ALA A 326 6.80 8.89 -15.01
C ALA A 326 5.28 8.99 -14.81
N SER A 327 4.70 8.08 -14.02
CA SER A 327 3.28 8.06 -13.68
C SER A 327 3.00 8.60 -12.27
N ALA A 328 3.98 9.18 -11.56
CA ALA A 328 3.80 9.70 -10.20
C ALA A 328 2.70 10.78 -10.12
N CYS A 329 2.51 11.55 -11.20
CA CYS A 329 1.43 12.54 -11.29
C CYS A 329 0.03 11.92 -11.13
N LEU A 330 -0.17 10.64 -11.51
CA LEU A 330 -1.45 9.96 -11.29
C LEU A 330 -1.84 9.90 -9.81
N GLY A 331 -0.89 9.86 -8.88
CA GLY A 331 -1.17 9.98 -7.45
C GLY A 331 -1.10 11.43 -6.99
N GLU A 332 0.08 12.02 -7.13
CA GLU A 332 0.40 13.29 -6.47
C GLU A 332 -0.35 14.50 -7.05
N CYS A 333 -0.56 14.56 -8.37
CA CYS A 333 -1.24 15.72 -8.96
C CYS A 333 -2.70 15.84 -8.49
N PHE A 334 -3.37 14.71 -8.32
CA PHE A 334 -4.76 14.67 -7.85
C PHE A 334 -4.84 14.86 -6.33
N ALA A 335 -3.89 14.31 -5.58
CA ALA A 335 -3.82 14.49 -4.14
C ALA A 335 -3.54 15.95 -3.78
N THR A 336 -2.55 16.58 -4.42
CA THR A 336 -2.24 18.01 -4.20
C THR A 336 -3.37 18.94 -4.67
N TYR A 337 -4.06 18.60 -5.76
CA TYR A 337 -5.24 19.38 -6.17
C TYR A 337 -6.43 19.19 -5.23
N ALA A 338 -6.56 18.04 -4.55
CA ALA A 338 -7.60 17.84 -3.54
C ALA A 338 -7.46 18.82 -2.37
N GLU A 339 -6.24 19.22 -2.00
CA GLU A 339 -6.00 20.27 -1.01
C GLU A 339 -6.63 21.61 -1.43
N TRP A 340 -6.50 21.99 -2.71
CA TRP A 340 -7.11 23.21 -3.23
C TRP A 340 -8.64 23.11 -3.21
N MET A 341 -9.18 21.98 -3.67
CA MET A 341 -10.63 21.78 -3.66
C MET A 341 -11.19 21.79 -2.24
N TRP A 342 -10.48 21.19 -1.27
CA TRP A 342 -10.87 21.19 0.15
C TRP A 342 -10.84 22.60 0.75
N ALA A 343 -9.78 23.37 0.48
CA ALA A 343 -9.70 24.75 0.94
C ALA A 343 -10.83 25.63 0.38
N ALA A 344 -11.22 25.40 -0.89
CA ALA A 344 -12.37 26.06 -1.50
C ALA A 344 -13.69 25.69 -0.80
N ASP A 345 -13.90 24.41 -0.51
CA ASP A 345 -15.10 23.89 0.15
C ASP A 345 -15.23 24.40 1.60
N GLN A 346 -14.15 24.33 2.39
CA GLN A 346 -14.18 24.67 3.80
C GLN A 346 -14.07 26.18 4.09
N SER A 347 -13.26 26.89 3.32
CA SER A 347 -12.91 28.30 3.59
C SER A 347 -13.41 29.28 2.52
N GLY A 348 -14.08 28.79 1.47
CA GLY A 348 -14.60 29.65 0.39
C GLY A 348 -13.50 30.30 -0.44
N VAL A 349 -12.30 29.70 -0.50
CA VAL A 349 -11.19 30.20 -1.31
C VAL A 349 -11.60 30.21 -2.78
N ASP A 350 -11.49 31.38 -3.43
CA ASP A 350 -11.67 31.49 -4.87
C ASP A 350 -10.42 30.93 -5.57
N LEU A 351 -10.58 29.77 -6.21
CA LEU A 351 -9.47 29.08 -6.86
C LEU A 351 -8.98 29.79 -8.13
N ASP A 352 -9.84 30.52 -8.82
CA ASP A 352 -9.45 31.32 -9.99
C ASP A 352 -8.53 32.47 -9.56
N ASP A 353 -8.87 33.15 -8.47
CA ASP A 353 -8.02 34.23 -7.93
C ASP A 353 -6.73 33.68 -7.32
N ARG A 354 -6.78 32.55 -6.59
CA ARG A 354 -5.58 31.82 -6.11
C ARG A 354 -4.65 31.44 -7.26
N TYR A 355 -5.21 30.89 -8.34
CA TYR A 355 -4.47 30.56 -9.54
C TYR A 355 -3.83 31.80 -10.17
N ARG A 356 -4.61 32.85 -10.39
CA ARG A 356 -4.10 34.09 -11.01
C ARG A 356 -2.97 34.71 -10.22
N ASP A 357 -3.09 34.76 -8.90
CA ASP A 357 -2.07 35.35 -8.03
C ASP A 357 -0.81 34.51 -8.00
N GLY A 358 -0.93 33.18 -7.93
CA GLY A 358 0.23 32.29 -8.00
C GLY A 358 0.96 32.32 -9.35
N ILE A 359 0.25 32.39 -10.49
CA ILE A 359 0.93 32.57 -11.79
C ILE A 359 1.63 33.93 -11.87
N ARG A 360 1.04 35.01 -11.34
CA ARG A 360 1.68 36.33 -11.31
C ARG A 360 2.94 36.35 -10.44
N GLU A 361 2.93 35.63 -9.32
CA GLU A 361 4.08 35.49 -8.43
C GLU A 361 5.27 34.84 -9.15
N HIS A 362 5.01 33.84 -10.01
CA HIS A 362 6.04 33.05 -10.68
C HIS A 362 6.28 33.44 -12.15
N GLN A 363 5.66 34.51 -12.66
CA GLN A 363 5.68 34.88 -14.08
C GLN A 363 7.11 34.99 -14.65
N ASP A 364 8.04 35.55 -13.87
CA ASP A 364 9.45 35.74 -14.26
C ASP A 364 10.41 34.78 -13.53
N ASP A 365 9.89 33.71 -12.90
CA ASP A 365 10.69 32.72 -12.16
C ASP A 365 11.10 31.53 -13.05
N GLU A 366 12.20 31.69 -13.77
CA GLU A 366 12.77 30.62 -14.61
C GLU A 366 13.07 29.34 -13.83
N ALA A 367 13.48 29.45 -12.56
CA ALA A 367 13.82 28.28 -11.75
C ALA A 367 12.57 27.46 -11.45
N TRP A 368 11.47 28.11 -11.07
CA TRP A 368 10.20 27.46 -10.82
C TRP A 368 9.65 26.76 -12.08
N TRP A 369 9.68 27.44 -13.23
CA TRP A 369 9.18 26.86 -14.48
C TRP A 369 10.03 25.72 -15.04
N SER A 370 11.34 25.71 -14.75
CA SER A 370 12.29 24.71 -15.26
C SER A 370 12.08 23.29 -14.72
N GLY A 371 11.41 23.16 -13.57
CA GLY A 371 11.02 21.88 -13.00
C GLY A 371 9.87 21.23 -13.78
N THR A 372 10.00 19.93 -14.08
CA THR A 372 8.98 19.17 -14.79
C THR A 372 8.17 18.31 -13.82
N ILE A 373 6.87 18.17 -14.08
CA ILE A 373 6.00 17.26 -13.33
C ILE A 373 6.35 15.81 -13.65
N GLU A 374 6.67 15.50 -14.93
CA GLU A 374 7.03 14.15 -15.37
C GLU A 374 8.23 13.56 -14.62
N SER A 375 9.18 14.40 -14.22
CA SER A 375 10.36 13.97 -13.48
C SER A 375 10.15 13.92 -11.96
N GLY A 376 8.96 14.24 -11.46
CA GLY A 376 8.67 14.38 -10.04
C GLY A 376 9.08 15.72 -9.41
N ALA A 377 9.91 16.52 -10.09
CA ALA A 377 10.60 17.67 -9.48
C ALA A 377 9.66 18.84 -9.17
N ALA A 378 8.57 18.98 -9.91
CA ALA A 378 7.60 20.05 -9.73
C ALA A 378 6.17 19.53 -9.52
N THR A 379 6.02 18.27 -9.09
CA THR A 379 4.70 17.65 -8.94
C THR A 379 3.87 18.38 -7.90
N TYR A 380 4.39 18.63 -6.70
CA TYR A 380 3.65 19.34 -5.65
C TYR A 380 3.46 20.84 -5.93
N THR A 381 4.34 21.46 -6.72
CA THR A 381 4.32 22.92 -6.94
C THR A 381 3.53 23.31 -8.19
N LYS A 382 3.77 22.66 -9.33
CA LYS A 382 3.13 23.00 -10.62
C LYS A 382 1.83 22.25 -10.87
N SER A 383 1.64 21.05 -10.30
CA SER A 383 0.44 20.26 -10.61
C SER A 383 -0.88 20.90 -10.19
N PRO A 384 -1.06 21.58 -9.04
CA PRO A 384 -2.35 22.17 -8.73
C PRO A 384 -2.71 23.30 -9.70
N PHE A 385 -1.71 24.04 -10.19
CA PHE A 385 -1.90 25.04 -11.26
C PHE A 385 -2.28 24.38 -12.59
N MET A 386 -1.58 23.30 -12.98
CA MET A 386 -1.94 22.54 -14.17
C MET A 386 -3.37 22.00 -14.07
N MET A 387 -3.75 21.39 -12.95
CA MET A 387 -5.08 20.79 -12.75
C MET A 387 -6.17 21.86 -12.81
N HIS A 388 -5.92 23.03 -12.22
CA HIS A 388 -6.83 24.16 -12.31
C HIS A 388 -6.92 24.73 -13.75
N ALA A 389 -5.80 24.83 -14.47
CA ALA A 389 -5.81 25.21 -15.87
C ALA A 389 -6.53 24.16 -16.75
N LEU A 390 -6.37 22.87 -16.43
CA LEU A 390 -7.03 21.76 -17.13
C LEU A 390 -8.54 21.87 -16.99
N LEU A 391 -9.05 22.12 -15.77
CA LEU A 391 -10.47 22.40 -15.51
C LEU A 391 -11.03 23.45 -16.48
N HIS A 392 -10.33 24.58 -16.65
CA HIS A 392 -10.77 25.65 -17.55
C HIS A 392 -10.53 25.36 -19.03
N TYR A 393 -9.53 24.55 -19.36
CA TYR A 393 -9.19 24.21 -20.75
C TYR A 393 -10.14 23.17 -21.36
N VAL A 394 -10.58 22.18 -20.57
CA VAL A 394 -11.54 21.15 -20.99
C VAL A 394 -12.99 21.50 -20.66
N GLY A 395 -13.20 22.42 -19.71
CA GLY A 395 -14.51 22.80 -19.18
C GLY A 395 -14.93 21.92 -18.00
N GLU A 396 -15.74 22.51 -17.11
CA GLU A 396 -16.18 21.90 -15.84
C GLU A 396 -16.82 20.52 -16.00
N ASP A 397 -17.72 20.37 -16.97
CA ASP A 397 -18.41 19.10 -17.21
C ASP A 397 -17.47 17.97 -17.64
N ALA A 398 -16.50 18.28 -18.52
CA ALA A 398 -15.51 17.30 -18.95
C ALA A 398 -14.53 16.98 -17.81
N PHE A 399 -14.09 17.99 -17.06
CA PHE A 399 -13.20 17.81 -15.92
C PHE A 399 -13.84 16.94 -14.82
N ARG A 400 -15.10 17.21 -14.45
CA ARG A 400 -15.83 16.40 -13.48
C ARG A 400 -16.01 14.95 -13.96
N ARG A 401 -16.27 14.73 -15.25
CA ARG A 401 -16.31 13.37 -15.81
C ARG A 401 -14.95 12.70 -15.75
N LEU A 402 -13.86 13.40 -16.06
CA LEU A 402 -12.50 12.86 -15.92
C LEU A 402 -12.20 12.43 -14.49
N LEU A 403 -12.47 13.30 -13.52
CA LEU A 403 -12.20 13.04 -12.11
C LEU A 403 -12.96 11.83 -11.54
N THR A 404 -14.12 11.48 -12.13
CA THR A 404 -14.94 10.35 -11.66
C THR A 404 -14.76 9.09 -12.52
N ARG A 405 -14.72 9.24 -13.83
CA ARG A 405 -14.60 8.14 -14.81
C ARG A 405 -13.22 7.48 -14.71
N TRP A 406 -12.14 8.27 -14.60
CA TRP A 406 -10.79 7.73 -14.54
C TRP A 406 -10.57 6.76 -13.36
N PRO A 407 -10.80 7.15 -12.09
CA PRO A 407 -10.60 6.25 -10.97
C PRO A 407 -11.61 5.09 -10.96
N THR A 408 -12.80 5.25 -11.57
CA THR A 408 -13.80 4.18 -11.66
C THR A 408 -13.43 3.11 -12.69
N GLU A 409 -13.06 3.51 -13.92
CA GLU A 409 -12.76 2.56 -15.01
C GLU A 409 -11.41 1.86 -14.85
N ASN A 410 -10.51 2.46 -14.06
CA ASN A 410 -9.15 1.97 -13.86
C ASN A 410 -8.85 1.46 -12.45
N ALA A 411 -9.89 1.36 -11.59
CA ALA A 411 -9.75 0.90 -10.22
C ALA A 411 -9.01 -0.44 -10.11
N HIS A 412 -8.23 -0.59 -9.04
CA HIS A 412 -7.45 -1.78 -8.70
C HIS A 412 -6.49 -2.24 -9.81
N GLY A 413 -5.85 -1.27 -10.47
CA GLY A 413 -4.95 -1.53 -11.58
C GLY A 413 -3.82 -0.54 -11.65
N VAL A 414 -2.81 -0.88 -12.46
CA VAL A 414 -1.70 0.01 -12.80
C VAL A 414 -1.96 0.64 -14.16
N ARG A 415 -1.78 1.96 -14.25
CA ARG A 415 -1.95 2.75 -15.47
C ARG A 415 -0.77 3.70 -15.68
N THR A 416 -0.65 4.14 -16.92
CA THR A 416 0.31 5.15 -17.33
C THR A 416 -0.34 6.53 -17.34
N TRP A 417 0.47 7.57 -17.14
CA TRP A 417 0.00 8.95 -17.34
C TRP A 417 -0.51 9.18 -18.77
N HIS A 418 0.09 8.55 -19.78
CA HIS A 418 -0.35 8.69 -21.17
C HIS A 418 -1.80 8.21 -21.38
N GLU A 419 -2.20 7.10 -20.75
CA GLU A 419 -3.60 6.65 -20.80
C GLU A 419 -4.57 7.70 -20.23
N PHE A 420 -4.15 8.44 -19.19
CA PHE A 420 -4.94 9.56 -18.66
C PHE A 420 -5.05 10.71 -19.66
N GLU A 421 -3.95 11.06 -20.34
CA GLU A 421 -3.97 12.08 -21.40
C GLU A 421 -4.92 11.72 -22.54
N VAL A 422 -4.97 10.43 -22.91
CA VAL A 422 -5.90 9.91 -23.93
C VAL A 422 -7.35 10.10 -23.46
N MET A 423 -7.69 9.67 -22.23
CA MET A 423 -9.05 9.86 -21.70
C MET A 423 -9.42 11.34 -21.60
N ALA A 424 -8.46 12.20 -21.21
CA ALA A 424 -8.66 13.65 -21.18
C ALA A 424 -9.01 14.21 -22.57
N GLY A 425 -8.35 13.73 -23.62
CA GLY A 425 -8.67 14.11 -25.01
C GLY A 425 -10.06 13.63 -25.47
N GLU A 426 -10.45 12.40 -25.08
CA GLU A 426 -11.78 11.87 -25.36
C GLU A 426 -12.89 12.70 -24.69
N GLU A 427 -12.75 12.99 -23.39
CA GLU A 427 -13.74 13.76 -22.63
C GLU A 427 -13.83 15.23 -23.08
N ALA A 428 -12.70 15.80 -23.51
CA ALA A 428 -12.63 17.16 -24.03
C ALA A 428 -13.02 17.27 -25.52
N GLY A 429 -13.11 16.14 -26.23
CA GLY A 429 -13.40 16.10 -27.67
C GLY A 429 -12.35 16.81 -28.53
N ARG A 430 -11.09 16.89 -28.06
CA ARG A 430 -10.01 17.64 -28.73
C ARG A 430 -8.64 17.03 -28.44
N ASP A 431 -7.67 17.38 -29.27
CA ASP A 431 -6.26 17.04 -29.02
C ASP A 431 -5.72 17.81 -27.79
N MET A 432 -5.16 17.05 -26.85
CA MET A 432 -4.61 17.53 -25.58
C MET A 432 -3.08 17.48 -25.53
N THR A 433 -2.40 16.95 -26.56
CA THR A 433 -0.94 16.78 -26.56
C THR A 433 -0.21 18.09 -26.25
N GLY A 434 -0.59 19.19 -26.90
CA GLY A 434 0.05 20.49 -26.66
C GLY A 434 -0.14 21.04 -25.24
N PHE A 435 -1.26 20.74 -24.59
CA PHE A 435 -1.52 21.16 -23.21
C PHE A 435 -0.61 20.39 -22.23
N PHE A 436 -0.59 19.06 -22.34
CA PHE A 436 0.23 18.24 -21.45
C PHE A 436 1.73 18.41 -21.70
N ASP A 437 2.16 18.59 -22.96
CA ASP A 437 3.56 18.91 -23.25
C ASP A 437 3.99 20.22 -22.59
N ALA A 438 3.13 21.23 -22.55
CA ALA A 438 3.45 22.51 -21.93
C ALA A 438 3.52 22.41 -20.39
N TRP A 439 2.60 21.68 -19.75
CA TRP A 439 2.52 21.63 -18.29
C TRP A 439 3.34 20.50 -17.65
N ILE A 440 3.25 19.28 -18.19
CA ILE A 440 3.88 18.08 -17.60
C ILE A 440 5.36 18.00 -17.96
N ARG A 441 5.68 18.24 -19.24
CA ARG A 441 7.02 18.04 -19.83
C ARG A 441 7.80 19.33 -20.02
N GLY A 442 7.09 20.47 -20.05
CA GLY A 442 7.65 21.79 -20.32
C GLY A 442 8.54 22.32 -19.20
N ARG A 443 9.64 22.94 -19.60
CA ARG A 443 10.66 23.57 -18.72
C ARG A 443 10.59 25.11 -18.76
N SER A 444 9.49 25.66 -19.23
CA SER A 444 9.24 27.09 -19.36
C SER A 444 7.78 27.38 -19.06
N GLU A 445 7.45 28.65 -18.84
CA GLU A 445 6.06 29.09 -18.75
C GLU A 445 5.25 28.59 -19.97
N PRO A 446 4.07 27.96 -19.75
CA PRO A 446 3.20 27.52 -20.82
C PRO A 446 2.77 28.68 -21.74
N PRO A 447 2.53 28.42 -23.03
CA PRO A 447 1.87 29.39 -23.91
C PRO A 447 0.56 29.90 -23.30
N SER A 448 0.21 31.15 -23.56
CA SER A 448 -0.97 31.82 -22.95
C SER A 448 -2.29 31.06 -23.16
N SER A 449 -2.43 30.28 -24.24
CA SER A 449 -3.61 29.44 -24.48
C SER A 449 -3.77 28.28 -23.49
N TYR A 450 -2.67 27.83 -22.86
CA TYR A 450 -2.63 26.75 -21.88
C TYR A 450 -2.39 27.28 -20.46
N LEU A 451 -1.79 28.46 -20.32
CA LEU A 451 -1.62 29.17 -19.05
C LEU A 451 -2.87 29.94 -18.62
N TRP A 452 -3.57 30.59 -19.56
CA TRP A 452 -4.77 31.37 -19.25
C TRP A 452 -5.98 30.86 -20.05
N PRO A 453 -6.33 29.57 -19.94
CA PRO A 453 -7.47 29.02 -20.65
C PRO A 453 -8.79 29.58 -20.11
N GLY A 454 -9.81 29.65 -20.98
CA GLY A 454 -11.16 30.06 -20.60
C GLY A 454 -11.21 31.46 -20.00
N THR A 455 -11.74 31.58 -18.78
CA THR A 455 -11.96 32.85 -18.07
C THR A 455 -10.78 33.28 -17.20
N LEU A 456 -9.67 32.54 -17.23
CA LEU A 456 -8.52 32.81 -16.37
C LEU A 456 -7.69 34.02 -16.82
N THR A 457 -7.91 34.56 -18.03
CA THR A 457 -7.18 35.71 -18.59
C THR A 457 -6.86 36.78 -17.54
N PRO A 458 -5.60 37.26 -17.43
CA PRO A 458 -5.22 38.25 -16.43
C PRO A 458 -6.10 39.50 -16.54
N ARG A 459 -6.70 39.92 -15.42
CA ARG A 459 -7.42 41.20 -15.37
C ARG A 459 -6.44 42.32 -15.77
N SER A 460 -6.84 43.14 -16.74
CA SER A 460 -6.08 44.35 -17.10
C SER A 460 -5.96 45.24 -15.86
N ARG A 461 -4.75 45.67 -15.52
CA ARG A 461 -4.48 46.57 -14.40
C ARG A 461 -5.18 47.92 -14.57
#